data_AF-A0A0K0EAU6-F1
#
_entry.id   AF-A0A0K0EAU6-F1
#
_cell.length_a   1.000
_cell.length_b   1.000
_cell.length_c   1.000
_cell.angle_alpha   90.00
_cell.angle_beta   90.00
_cell.angle_gamma   90.00
#
_symmetry.space_group_name_H-M   'P 1'
#
loop_
_entity.id
_entity.type
_entity.pdbx_description
1 polymer ?
#
loop_
_entity_poly.entity_id
_entity_poly.type
_entity_poly.pdbx_seq_one_letter_code
_entity_poly.pdbx_strand_id
1 'polypeptide(L)'
;MAEGSTLLRYIIGYLIEIIEYINLLVLFYLNPLNKLLPHKEYFMLIPFFSSFIGIIFMLIYYYSYHPSKKEIKRNDIEMNNLHHEKNSEQTLLIFTMIGVICGIIVGIILRNIELSLMTIHLISFPGEIFMNLLKMIILPLISISIICGLCQLNSKQSGKVGMFSLIYYFLTTFMAVILGIVLVVLIKPGNFGYSNNKNIDLQYVTKEQPSTIEKMLDLVRNLFPENIIRSTIQQVESKYNISDTKKFHTKLYVDQMNVLGIIFFCISCGLIMGSLEDKVKPIVEIILALDLIINKAVYIIMLFSPIGIASLIAGKLLEVDDLIRTFQSLGMYVLTVILGLIIHLFGTLSLIYFLTTKKNPFKFLHGLLPAALTALGTASSAASLPVTFQCLENNNHVNPLISKFVLPVGATINMDGTALYEAVASIFIAQLNGITLNFGQLVTVSITATMAAIGAASIPSAGLVTMVMILTAIGLPVESANLILAVDWLLDRLRTCVNVMGDGIGCGFVEHLSKVEPNEIMGQLPTTIKVDPSEFKNKSDVSQNATL
;
A
#
# COMPACT_ATOMS: atom_id res chain seq x y z
N MET A 1 -10.10 10.62 -39.53
CA MET A 1 -9.29 11.57 -38.71
C MET A 1 -9.98 12.92 -38.45
N ALA A 2 -11.01 13.34 -39.21
CA ALA A 2 -11.70 14.62 -38.97
C ALA A 2 -12.79 14.56 -37.87
N GLU A 3 -13.52 13.46 -37.71
CA GLU A 3 -14.64 13.35 -36.76
C GLU A 3 -14.23 13.27 -35.27
N GLY A 4 -13.03 12.75 -34.97
CA GLY A 4 -12.51 12.70 -33.59
C GLY A 4 -12.18 14.08 -33.01
N SER A 5 -11.89 15.08 -33.87
CA SER A 5 -11.58 16.45 -33.45
C SER A 5 -12.83 17.24 -33.03
N THR A 6 -13.98 16.91 -33.61
CA THR A 6 -15.27 17.57 -33.34
C THR A 6 -15.85 17.07 -32.03
N LEU A 7 -15.80 15.75 -31.78
CA LEU A 7 -16.26 15.17 -30.52
C LEU A 7 -15.43 15.65 -29.32
N LEU A 8 -14.10 15.74 -29.48
CA LEU A 8 -13.22 16.28 -28.44
C LEU A 8 -13.52 17.75 -28.11
N ARG A 9 -13.86 18.57 -29.12
CA ARG A 9 -14.29 19.96 -28.90
C ARG A 9 -15.63 20.06 -28.17
N TYR A 10 -16.60 19.19 -28.49
CA TYR A 10 -17.87 19.13 -27.77
C TYR A 10 -17.70 18.68 -26.32
N ILE A 11 -16.82 17.70 -26.07
CA ILE A 11 -16.50 17.22 -24.72
C ILE A 11 -15.79 18.30 -23.90
N ILE A 12 -14.81 19.00 -24.50
CA ILE A 12 -14.12 20.12 -23.85
C ILE A 12 -15.12 21.27 -23.57
N GLY A 13 -16.05 21.56 -24.49
CA GLY A 13 -17.09 22.56 -24.29
C GLY A 13 -18.01 22.23 -23.10
N TYR A 14 -18.49 20.99 -23.02
CA TYR A 14 -19.31 20.52 -21.88
C TYR A 14 -18.54 20.52 -20.55
N LEU A 15 -17.26 20.16 -20.57
CA LEU A 15 -16.40 20.23 -19.38
C LEU A 15 -16.21 21.67 -18.90
N ILE A 16 -16.04 22.62 -19.82
CA ILE A 16 -15.96 24.05 -19.50
C ILE A 16 -17.28 24.54 -18.90
N GLU A 17 -18.43 24.20 -19.49
CA GLU A 17 -19.75 24.57 -18.94
C GLU A 17 -20.00 23.95 -17.56
N ILE A 18 -19.60 22.70 -17.33
CA ILE A 18 -19.71 22.04 -16.02
C ILE A 18 -18.79 22.73 -15.00
N ILE A 19 -17.56 23.08 -15.38
CA ILE A 19 -16.62 23.82 -14.52
C ILE A 19 -17.16 25.23 -14.21
N GLU A 20 -17.76 25.93 -15.16
CA GLU A 20 -18.42 27.22 -14.94
C GLU A 20 -19.63 27.10 -14.00
N TYR A 21 -20.44 26.06 -14.15
CA TYR A 21 -21.59 25.81 -13.27
C TYR A 21 -21.16 25.46 -11.85
N ILE A 22 -20.10 24.65 -11.72
CA ILE A 22 -19.47 24.33 -10.44
C ILE A 22 -18.86 25.59 -9.82
N ASN A 23 -18.16 26.43 -10.59
CA ASN A 23 -17.64 27.72 -10.11
C ASN A 23 -18.78 28.60 -9.57
N LEU A 24 -19.93 28.65 -10.27
CA LEU A 24 -21.11 29.39 -9.84
C LEU A 24 -21.69 28.81 -8.54
N LEU A 25 -21.77 27.47 -8.44
CA LEU A 25 -22.31 26.77 -7.27
C LEU A 25 -21.39 26.91 -6.05
N VAL A 26 -20.07 26.86 -6.26
CA VAL A 26 -19.02 27.09 -5.27
C VAL A 26 -19.05 28.55 -4.79
N LEU A 27 -19.22 29.53 -5.69
CA LEU A 27 -19.44 30.93 -5.33
C LEU A 27 -20.72 31.14 -4.51
N PHE A 28 -21.78 30.40 -4.82
CA PHE A 28 -23.06 30.48 -4.10
C PHE A 28 -23.00 29.85 -2.70
N TYR A 29 -22.30 28.71 -2.56
CA TYR A 29 -22.15 27.99 -1.29
C TYR A 29 -21.01 28.50 -0.40
N LEU A 30 -19.98 29.15 -0.96
CA LEU A 30 -18.91 29.81 -0.20
C LEU A 30 -19.30 31.23 0.27
N ASN A 31 -20.42 31.80 -0.18
CA ASN A 31 -20.87 33.12 0.24
C ASN A 31 -20.97 33.32 1.78
N PRO A 32 -21.27 32.29 2.61
CA PRO A 32 -21.16 32.36 4.07
C PRO A 32 -19.71 32.48 4.60
N LEU A 33 -18.70 31.93 3.90
CA LEU A 33 -17.26 32.04 4.27
C LEU A 33 -16.71 33.46 4.10
N ASN A 34 -17.36 34.30 3.27
CA ASN A 34 -16.98 35.71 3.05
C ASN A 34 -17.07 36.57 4.34
N LYS A 35 -17.74 36.06 5.39
CA LYS A 35 -17.78 36.68 6.73
C LYS A 35 -16.66 36.23 7.67
N LEU A 36 -15.93 35.15 7.35
CA LEU A 36 -14.95 34.49 8.24
C LEU A 36 -13.50 34.65 7.77
N LEU A 37 -13.26 34.99 6.50
CA LEU A 37 -11.93 35.13 5.91
C LEU A 37 -11.72 36.54 5.34
N PRO A 38 -10.50 37.11 5.44
CA PRO A 38 -10.18 38.37 4.76
C PRO A 38 -10.34 38.19 3.23
N HIS A 39 -10.91 39.20 2.55
CA HIS A 39 -11.29 39.13 1.12
C HIS A 39 -10.19 38.61 0.17
N LYS A 40 -8.89 38.77 0.51
CA LYS A 40 -7.77 38.26 -0.29
C LYS A 40 -7.61 36.73 -0.26
N GLU A 41 -7.95 36.07 0.83
CA GLU A 41 -7.85 34.60 0.98
C GLU A 41 -9.03 33.89 0.30
N TYR A 42 -10.21 34.52 0.33
CA TYR A 42 -11.43 34.03 -0.31
C TYR A 42 -11.26 33.80 -1.83
N PHE A 43 -10.64 34.76 -2.53
CA PHE A 43 -10.41 34.66 -3.97
C PHE A 43 -9.34 33.62 -4.36
N MET A 44 -8.45 33.23 -3.45
CA MET A 44 -7.43 32.20 -3.70
C MET A 44 -7.98 30.77 -3.60
N LEU A 45 -9.05 30.53 -2.83
CA LEU A 45 -9.60 29.20 -2.56
C LEU A 45 -10.59 28.70 -3.63
N ILE A 46 -11.29 29.61 -4.32
CA ILE A 46 -12.32 29.28 -5.33
C ILE A 46 -11.78 28.38 -6.48
N PRO A 47 -10.61 28.66 -7.08
CA PRO A 47 -10.07 27.82 -8.16
C PRO A 47 -9.72 26.40 -7.70
N PHE A 48 -9.35 26.23 -6.42
CA PHE A 48 -8.96 24.95 -5.85
C PHE A 48 -10.17 24.02 -5.69
N PHE A 49 -11.27 24.55 -5.14
CA PHE A 49 -12.52 23.79 -4.96
C PHE A 49 -13.25 23.49 -6.27
N SER A 50 -13.22 24.39 -7.25
CA SER A 50 -13.86 24.12 -8.55
C SER A 50 -13.10 23.09 -9.38
N SER A 51 -11.77 23.12 -9.32
CA SER A 51 -10.91 22.08 -9.92
C SER A 51 -11.13 20.72 -9.25
N PHE A 52 -11.31 20.69 -7.93
CA PHE A 52 -11.58 19.48 -7.14
C PHE A 52 -12.87 18.78 -7.57
N ILE A 53 -13.99 19.51 -7.67
CA ILE A 53 -15.29 18.94 -8.07
C ILE A 53 -15.27 18.56 -9.56
N GLY A 54 -14.64 19.38 -10.41
CA GLY A 54 -14.50 19.11 -11.84
C GLY A 54 -13.76 17.79 -12.14
N ILE A 55 -12.68 17.51 -11.40
CA ILE A 55 -11.90 16.27 -11.56
C ILE A 55 -12.71 15.05 -11.09
N ILE A 56 -13.42 15.13 -9.97
CA ILE A 56 -14.29 14.04 -9.50
C ILE A 56 -15.37 13.71 -10.54
N PHE A 57 -16.04 14.72 -11.09
CA PHE A 57 -17.06 14.52 -12.12
C PHE A 57 -16.47 13.99 -13.44
N MET A 58 -15.30 14.48 -13.85
CA MET A 58 -14.62 13.97 -15.05
C MET A 58 -14.23 12.50 -14.89
N LEU A 59 -13.77 12.09 -13.71
CA LEU A 59 -13.39 10.71 -13.41
C LEU A 59 -14.61 9.79 -13.34
N ILE A 60 -15.69 10.23 -12.69
CA ILE A 60 -16.98 9.52 -12.68
C ILE A 60 -17.51 9.38 -14.12
N TYR A 61 -17.45 10.44 -14.91
CA TYR A 61 -17.88 10.43 -16.31
C TYR A 61 -17.04 9.48 -17.18
N TYR A 62 -15.71 9.55 -17.08
CA TYR A 62 -14.80 8.68 -17.84
C TYR A 62 -15.07 7.19 -17.53
N TYR A 63 -15.28 6.84 -16.27
CA TYR A 63 -15.54 5.45 -15.87
C TYR A 63 -16.99 4.99 -16.08
N SER A 64 -17.99 5.87 -15.95
CA SER A 64 -19.39 5.54 -16.24
C SER A 64 -19.66 5.44 -17.75
N TYR A 65 -18.95 6.18 -18.60
CA TYR A 65 -19.24 6.28 -20.04
C TYR A 65 -18.31 5.47 -20.95
N HIS A 66 -17.19 4.95 -20.42
CA HIS A 66 -16.43 3.87 -21.06
C HIS A 66 -16.62 2.51 -20.33
N PRO A 67 -17.86 1.96 -20.26
CA PRO A 67 -17.98 0.53 -20.05
C PRO A 67 -17.43 -0.15 -21.30
N SER A 68 -16.64 -1.20 -21.11
CA SER A 68 -16.19 -2.14 -22.15
C SER A 68 -17.37 -2.60 -23.03
N LYS A 69 -17.69 -1.83 -24.07
CA LYS A 69 -18.59 -2.23 -25.16
C LYS A 69 -17.75 -2.43 -26.41
N LYS A 70 -17.14 -3.60 -26.51
CA LYS A 70 -16.98 -4.29 -27.79
C LYS A 70 -17.26 -5.77 -27.57
N GLU A 71 -18.27 -6.29 -28.26
CA GLU A 71 -18.35 -7.71 -28.57
C GLU A 71 -17.12 -8.06 -29.40
N ILE A 72 -16.27 -8.94 -28.86
CA ILE A 72 -14.91 -9.16 -29.33
C ILE A 72 -14.81 -10.55 -29.95
N LYS A 73 -14.54 -10.57 -31.26
CA LYS A 73 -13.92 -11.72 -31.91
C LYS A 73 -12.51 -11.89 -31.31
N ARG A 74 -12.37 -13.01 -30.60
CA ARG A 74 -11.18 -13.48 -29.88
C ARG A 74 -10.08 -13.77 -30.91
N ASN A 75 -8.99 -12.99 -30.89
CA ASN A 75 -7.60 -13.47 -31.04
C ASN A 75 -6.56 -12.32 -31.15
N ASP A 76 -6.95 -11.07 -31.42
CA ASP A 76 -5.97 -9.96 -31.62
C ASP A 76 -5.87 -8.95 -30.45
N ILE A 77 -6.57 -9.15 -29.33
CA ILE A 77 -6.87 -8.07 -28.36
C ILE A 77 -6.06 -8.11 -27.04
N GLU A 78 -5.36 -9.20 -26.71
CA GLU A 78 -4.56 -9.22 -25.46
C GLU A 78 -3.43 -8.18 -25.48
N MET A 79 -2.80 -7.91 -26.63
CA MET A 79 -1.74 -6.89 -26.73
C MET A 79 -2.27 -5.46 -26.63
N ASN A 80 -3.43 -5.14 -27.22
CA ASN A 80 -3.96 -3.77 -27.25
C ASN A 80 -4.56 -3.31 -25.91
N ASN A 81 -5.12 -4.23 -25.12
CA ASN A 81 -5.63 -3.90 -23.78
C ASN A 81 -4.49 -3.62 -22.79
N LEU A 82 -3.40 -4.40 -22.85
CA LEU A 82 -2.18 -4.16 -22.07
C LEU A 82 -1.54 -2.80 -22.39
N HIS A 83 -1.55 -2.36 -23.65
CA HIS A 83 -1.01 -1.05 -24.03
C HIS A 83 -1.83 0.14 -23.51
N HIS A 84 -3.17 0.03 -23.48
CA HIS A 84 -4.03 1.11 -22.98
C HIS A 84 -3.97 1.25 -21.45
N GLU A 85 -3.92 0.13 -20.73
CA GLU A 85 -3.84 0.11 -19.26
C GLU A 85 -2.47 0.62 -18.76
N LYS A 86 -1.39 0.24 -19.46
CA LYS A 86 -0.02 0.74 -19.22
C LYS A 86 0.10 2.26 -19.42
N ASN A 87 -0.63 2.84 -20.37
CA ASN A 87 -0.66 4.29 -20.60
C ASN A 87 -1.40 5.05 -19.50
N SER A 88 -2.48 4.50 -18.92
CA SER A 88 -3.20 5.15 -17.82
C SER A 88 -2.39 5.23 -16.53
N GLU A 89 -1.65 4.18 -16.18
CA GLU A 89 -0.82 4.16 -14.97
C GLU A 89 0.40 5.10 -15.08
N GLN A 90 1.04 5.16 -16.26
CA GLN A 90 2.09 6.13 -16.54
C GLN A 90 1.57 7.57 -16.53
N THR A 91 0.34 7.79 -16.96
CA THR A 91 -0.30 9.11 -16.90
C THR A 91 -0.56 9.53 -15.44
N LEU A 92 -1.07 8.61 -14.61
CA LEU A 92 -1.29 8.85 -13.19
C LEU A 92 0.02 9.15 -12.45
N LEU A 93 1.10 8.45 -12.80
CA LEU A 93 2.45 8.74 -12.31
C LEU A 93 2.86 10.18 -12.57
N ILE A 94 2.78 10.62 -13.83
CA ILE A 94 3.20 11.96 -14.23
C ILE A 94 2.37 13.01 -13.50
N PHE A 95 1.06 12.83 -13.40
CA PHE A 95 0.21 13.73 -12.64
C PHE A 95 0.55 13.78 -11.16
N THR A 96 0.89 12.65 -10.55
CA THR A 96 1.30 12.60 -9.14
C THR A 96 2.63 13.34 -8.93
N MET A 97 3.61 13.17 -9.82
CA MET A 97 4.87 13.92 -9.77
C MET A 97 4.63 15.43 -9.93
N ILE A 98 3.76 15.83 -10.85
CA ILE A 98 3.35 17.23 -11.01
C ILE A 98 2.67 17.72 -9.73
N GLY A 99 1.78 16.92 -9.13
CA GLY A 99 1.11 17.22 -7.86
C GLY A 99 2.10 17.47 -6.73
N VAL A 100 3.11 16.62 -6.58
CA VAL A 100 4.20 16.80 -5.60
C VAL A 100 4.93 18.12 -5.83
N ILE A 101 5.40 18.36 -7.06
CA ILE A 101 6.15 19.59 -7.39
C ILE A 101 5.29 20.84 -7.15
N CYS A 102 4.02 20.81 -7.59
CA CYS A 102 3.06 21.87 -7.34
C CYS A 102 2.82 22.08 -5.85
N GLY A 103 2.64 21.03 -5.06
CA GLY A 103 2.45 21.10 -3.61
C GLY A 103 3.65 21.74 -2.89
N ILE A 104 4.87 21.39 -3.30
CA ILE A 104 6.10 21.99 -2.78
C ILE A 104 6.16 23.49 -3.11
N ILE A 105 5.95 23.84 -4.39
CA ILE A 105 5.99 25.23 -4.86
C ILE A 105 4.93 26.08 -4.15
N VAL A 106 3.68 25.60 -4.12
CA VAL A 106 2.56 26.28 -3.45
C VAL A 106 2.84 26.44 -1.96
N GLY A 107 3.29 25.38 -1.28
CA GLY A 107 3.64 25.43 0.14
C GLY A 107 4.72 26.47 0.46
N ILE A 108 5.79 26.53 -0.34
CA ILE A 108 6.88 27.51 -0.16
C ILE A 108 6.40 28.95 -0.41
N ILE A 109 5.62 29.17 -1.47
CA ILE A 109 5.09 30.50 -1.81
C ILE A 109 4.15 30.99 -0.71
N LEU A 110 3.18 30.15 -0.32
CA LEU A 110 2.16 30.47 0.67
C LEU A 110 2.75 30.68 2.07
N ARG A 111 3.89 30.06 2.39
CA ARG A 111 4.57 30.25 3.68
C ARG A 111 5.10 31.66 3.89
N ASN A 112 5.45 32.36 2.81
CA ASN A 112 5.89 33.75 2.91
C ASN A 112 4.74 34.72 3.20
N ILE A 113 3.50 34.22 3.20
CA ILE A 113 2.29 34.94 3.55
C ILE A 113 1.89 34.46 4.95
N GLU A 114 1.72 35.39 5.90
CA GLU A 114 1.19 35.05 7.24
C GLU A 114 -0.29 34.64 7.11
N LEU A 115 -0.52 33.34 6.90
CA LEU A 115 -1.85 32.75 6.71
C LEU A 115 -2.52 32.47 8.05
N SER A 116 -3.85 32.60 8.08
CA SER A 116 -4.64 32.16 9.24
C SER A 116 -4.65 30.63 9.38
N LEU A 117 -4.79 30.12 10.62
CA LEU A 117 -4.90 28.68 10.91
C LEU A 117 -6.05 28.00 10.14
N MET A 118 -7.16 28.72 9.96
CA MET A 118 -8.30 28.22 9.19
C MET A 118 -7.92 27.99 7.72
N THR A 119 -7.14 28.90 7.14
CA THR A 119 -6.70 28.81 5.74
C THR A 119 -5.70 27.67 5.53
N ILE A 120 -4.81 27.43 6.50
CA ILE A 120 -3.90 26.26 6.48
C ILE A 120 -4.71 24.95 6.52
N HIS A 121 -5.75 24.89 7.36
CA HIS A 121 -6.62 23.72 7.43
C HIS A 121 -7.39 23.48 6.12
N LEU A 122 -7.94 24.54 5.51
CA LEU A 122 -8.60 24.49 4.19
C LEU A 122 -7.66 24.00 3.08
N ILE A 123 -6.40 24.45 3.07
CA ILE A 123 -5.39 23.99 2.11
C ILE A 123 -5.08 22.51 2.29
N SER A 124 -5.09 22.02 3.53
CA SER A 124 -4.77 20.63 3.88
C SER A 124 -5.96 19.66 3.72
N PHE A 125 -7.18 20.18 3.64
CA PHE A 125 -8.41 19.39 3.68
C PHE A 125 -8.56 18.36 2.53
N PRO A 126 -8.26 18.68 1.25
CA PRO A 126 -8.27 17.67 0.19
C PRO A 126 -7.30 16.51 0.47
N GLY A 127 -6.16 16.81 1.08
CA GLY A 127 -5.21 15.84 1.58
C GLY A 127 -5.78 14.96 2.69
N GLU A 128 -6.51 15.54 3.64
CA GLU A 128 -7.20 14.80 4.70
C GLU A 128 -8.24 13.82 4.14
N ILE A 129 -9.06 14.27 3.17
CA ILE A 129 -10.04 13.41 2.49
C ILE A 129 -9.34 12.25 1.78
N PHE A 130 -8.21 12.50 1.12
CA PHE A 130 -7.44 11.43 0.47
C PHE A 130 -6.98 10.39 1.49
N MET A 131 -6.46 10.82 2.65
CA MET A 131 -6.06 9.92 3.72
C MET A 131 -7.25 9.14 4.30
N ASN A 132 -8.43 9.75 4.41
CA ASN A 132 -9.63 9.06 4.89
C ASN A 132 -10.12 8.00 3.89
N LEU A 133 -10.04 8.27 2.59
CA LEU A 133 -10.37 7.28 1.55
C LEU A 133 -9.40 6.09 1.59
N LEU A 134 -8.10 6.35 1.74
CA LEU A 134 -7.12 5.29 1.96
C LEU A 134 -7.41 4.49 3.24
N LYS A 135 -7.78 5.17 4.34
CA LYS A 135 -8.15 4.51 5.59
C LYS A 135 -9.39 3.62 5.50
N MET A 136 -10.37 4.04 4.70
CA MET A 136 -11.61 3.30 4.49
C MET A 136 -11.36 1.96 3.78
N ILE A 137 -10.44 1.93 2.80
CA ILE A 137 -10.22 0.74 1.98
C ILE A 137 -9.31 -0.31 2.66
N ILE A 138 -8.60 0.05 3.73
CA ILE A 138 -7.65 -0.83 4.42
C ILE A 138 -8.32 -2.13 4.86
N LEU A 139 -9.39 -2.03 5.65
CA LEU A 139 -10.04 -3.19 6.26
C LEU A 139 -10.50 -4.23 5.21
N PRO A 140 -11.30 -3.86 4.19
CA PRO A 140 -11.71 -4.84 3.18
C PRO A 140 -10.53 -5.38 2.39
N LEU A 141 -9.53 -4.55 2.09
CA LEU A 141 -8.35 -4.96 1.33
C LEU A 141 -7.49 -5.98 2.10
N ILE A 142 -7.07 -5.68 3.33
CA ILE A 142 -6.27 -6.60 4.15
C ILE A 142 -7.04 -7.90 4.37
N SER A 143 -8.33 -7.83 4.67
CA SER A 143 -9.10 -9.02 4.99
C SER A 143 -9.32 -9.94 3.80
N ILE A 144 -9.77 -9.40 2.66
CA ILE A 144 -10.11 -10.18 1.47
C ILE A 144 -8.85 -10.61 0.71
N SER A 145 -7.87 -9.73 0.52
CA SER A 145 -6.68 -10.04 -0.28
C SER A 145 -5.78 -11.08 0.37
N ILE A 146 -5.65 -11.08 1.72
CA ILE A 146 -4.88 -12.13 2.43
C ILE A 146 -5.57 -13.49 2.31
N ILE A 147 -6.89 -13.54 2.53
CA ILE A 147 -7.63 -14.81 2.41
C ILE A 147 -7.53 -15.32 0.98
N CYS A 148 -7.72 -14.44 -0.01
CA CYS A 148 -7.57 -14.72 -1.44
C CYS A 148 -6.20 -15.31 -1.78
N GLY A 149 -5.11 -14.70 -1.30
CA GLY A 149 -3.75 -15.15 -1.57
C GLY A 149 -3.46 -16.53 -0.98
N LEU A 150 -3.96 -16.81 0.23
CA LEU A 150 -3.67 -18.06 0.95
C LEU A 150 -4.62 -19.21 0.60
N CYS A 151 -5.87 -18.94 0.21
CA CYS A 151 -6.81 -20.00 -0.15
C CYS A 151 -6.49 -20.67 -1.49
N GLN A 152 -5.68 -20.03 -2.33
CA GLN A 152 -5.19 -20.58 -3.60
C GLN A 152 -4.03 -21.59 -3.40
N LEU A 153 -3.50 -21.72 -2.18
CA LEU A 153 -2.44 -22.67 -1.85
C LEU A 153 -3.01 -24.10 -1.75
N ASN A 154 -2.90 -24.90 -2.81
CA ASN A 154 -3.32 -26.30 -2.81
C ASN A 154 -2.39 -27.19 -1.95
N SER A 155 -2.95 -27.81 -0.91
CA SER A 155 -2.20 -28.57 0.09
C SER A 155 -1.58 -29.90 -0.41
N LYS A 156 -2.20 -30.57 -1.39
CA LYS A 156 -1.79 -31.94 -1.81
C LYS A 156 -0.75 -32.05 -2.93
N GLN A 157 -0.69 -31.09 -3.87
CA GLN A 157 0.27 -31.12 -4.99
C GLN A 157 1.34 -30.01 -4.92
N SER A 158 1.10 -28.97 -4.11
CA SER A 158 1.98 -27.80 -4.00
C SER A 158 2.62 -27.63 -2.62
N GLY A 159 2.53 -28.64 -1.74
CA GLY A 159 2.97 -28.53 -0.35
C GLY A 159 4.44 -28.14 -0.19
N LYS A 160 5.35 -28.71 -0.99
CA LYS A 160 6.79 -28.37 -0.94
C LYS A 160 7.07 -26.98 -1.50
N VAL A 161 6.48 -26.64 -2.66
CA VAL A 161 6.63 -25.34 -3.32
C VAL A 161 6.11 -24.24 -2.39
N GLY A 162 4.91 -24.40 -1.83
CA GLY A 162 4.32 -23.47 -0.87
C GLY A 162 5.09 -23.35 0.43
N MET A 163 5.54 -24.47 1.03
CA MET A 163 6.34 -24.43 2.25
C MET A 163 7.66 -23.67 2.03
N PHE A 164 8.39 -23.96 0.96
CA PHE A 164 9.65 -23.24 0.67
C PHE A 164 9.40 -21.76 0.34
N SER A 165 8.29 -21.43 -0.31
CA SER A 165 7.90 -20.04 -0.57
C SER A 165 7.65 -19.28 0.72
N LEU A 166 6.84 -19.84 1.63
CA LEU A 166 6.55 -19.22 2.93
C LEU A 166 7.82 -19.06 3.77
N ILE A 167 8.68 -20.09 3.84
CA ILE A 167 9.96 -20.01 4.57
C ILE A 167 10.83 -18.90 3.98
N TYR A 168 10.92 -18.82 2.65
CA TYR A 168 11.69 -17.77 1.98
C TYR A 168 11.14 -16.39 2.34
N TYR A 169 9.84 -16.15 2.20
CA TYR A 169 9.21 -14.85 2.49
C TYR A 169 9.41 -14.41 3.93
N PHE A 170 9.14 -15.29 4.91
CA PHE A 170 9.38 -14.93 6.31
C PHE A 170 10.85 -14.62 6.60
N LEU A 171 11.78 -15.37 5.99
CA LEU A 171 13.21 -15.17 6.20
C LEU A 171 13.71 -13.86 5.58
N THR A 172 13.35 -13.58 4.33
CA THR A 172 13.79 -12.37 3.61
C THR A 172 13.23 -11.12 4.26
N THR A 173 11.94 -11.11 4.60
CA THR A 173 11.29 -9.96 5.21
C THR A 173 11.86 -9.68 6.60
N PHE A 174 12.09 -10.71 7.40
CA PHE A 174 12.73 -10.55 8.71
C PHE A 174 14.17 -10.03 8.59
N MET A 175 14.96 -10.51 7.62
CA MET A 175 16.29 -9.98 7.35
C MET A 175 16.25 -8.52 6.87
N ALA A 176 15.26 -8.14 6.05
CA ALA A 176 15.06 -6.77 5.57
C ALA A 176 14.79 -5.81 6.74
N VAL A 177 13.94 -6.23 7.68
CA VAL A 177 13.62 -5.47 8.90
C VAL A 177 14.85 -5.29 9.77
N ILE A 178 15.61 -6.37 10.04
CA ILE A 178 16.85 -6.28 10.83
C ILE A 178 17.84 -5.31 10.17
N LEU A 179 18.02 -5.41 8.86
CA LEU A 179 18.89 -4.50 8.11
C LEU A 179 18.42 -3.04 8.25
N GLY A 180 17.12 -2.78 8.13
CA GLY A 180 16.53 -1.46 8.32
C GLY A 180 16.80 -0.90 9.72
N ILE A 181 16.56 -1.70 10.76
CA ILE A 181 16.82 -1.33 12.17
C ILE A 181 18.30 -1.01 12.39
N VAL A 182 19.20 -1.86 11.89
CA VAL A 182 20.65 -1.64 12.01
C VAL A 182 21.05 -0.32 11.34
N LEU A 183 20.60 -0.06 10.12
CA LEU A 183 20.95 1.15 9.39
C LEU A 183 20.43 2.42 10.07
N VAL A 184 19.17 2.45 10.51
CA VAL A 184 18.58 3.64 11.14
C VAL A 184 19.15 3.93 12.54
N VAL A 185 19.54 2.89 13.27
CA VAL A 185 20.20 3.05 14.58
C VAL A 185 21.65 3.51 14.43
N LEU A 186 22.34 3.11 13.36
CA LEU A 186 23.70 3.55 13.07
C LEU A 186 23.74 4.97 12.51
N ILE A 187 22.91 5.26 11.50
CA ILE A 187 22.89 6.58 10.85
C ILE A 187 22.24 7.62 11.76
N LYS A 188 21.15 7.26 12.46
CA LYS A 188 20.33 8.18 13.29
C LYS A 188 19.82 9.39 12.49
N PRO A 189 19.06 9.19 11.40
CA PRO A 189 18.58 10.27 10.54
C PRO A 189 17.76 11.34 11.29
N GLY A 190 17.06 10.99 12.38
CA GLY A 190 16.27 11.94 13.17
C GLY A 190 17.10 12.88 14.05
N ASN A 191 18.39 12.60 14.25
CA ASN A 191 19.28 13.48 15.01
C ASN A 191 19.89 14.59 14.13
N PHE A 192 19.88 14.42 12.81
CA PHE A 192 20.31 15.47 11.89
C PHE A 192 19.27 16.60 11.91
N GLY A 193 19.70 17.84 12.05
CA GLY A 193 18.78 18.98 12.20
C GLY A 193 18.19 19.15 13.62
N TYR A 194 18.57 18.32 14.60
CA TYR A 194 18.21 18.55 16.00
C TYR A 194 19.07 19.68 16.59
N SER A 195 18.43 20.71 17.14
CA SER A 195 19.10 21.74 17.93
C SER A 195 18.97 21.40 19.42
N ASN A 196 20.09 21.31 20.13
CA ASN A 196 20.14 21.23 21.61
C ASN A 196 19.44 22.42 22.33
N ASN A 197 18.92 23.41 21.60
CA ASN A 197 18.35 24.65 22.15
C ASN A 197 16.83 24.75 22.02
N LYS A 198 16.12 23.64 22.11
CA LYS A 198 14.71 23.67 22.53
C LYS A 198 14.56 22.77 23.75
N ASN A 199 14.90 23.34 24.91
CA ASN A 199 14.13 23.10 26.14
C ASN A 199 12.69 23.56 25.88
N ILE A 200 11.98 22.92 24.95
CA ILE A 200 10.54 22.91 25.06
C ILE A 200 10.34 21.99 26.25
N ASP A 201 9.95 22.58 27.38
CA ASP A 201 9.11 21.92 28.36
C ASP A 201 7.86 21.43 27.63
N LEU A 202 8.01 20.38 26.83
CA LEU A 202 6.90 19.56 26.44
C LEU A 202 6.59 18.86 27.76
N GLN A 203 5.61 19.41 28.44
CA GLN A 203 4.64 18.65 29.21
C GLN A 203 4.00 17.59 28.28
N TYR A 204 4.80 16.67 27.74
CA TYR A 204 4.39 15.29 27.74
C TYR A 204 4.27 14.98 29.21
N VAL A 205 3.05 15.21 29.71
CA VAL A 205 2.53 14.60 30.91
C VAL A 205 3.23 13.26 31.04
N THR A 206 3.89 13.07 32.17
CA THR A 206 4.33 11.79 32.72
C THR A 206 3.16 10.80 32.73
N LYS A 207 2.67 10.41 31.56
CA LYS A 207 2.12 9.08 31.33
C LYS A 207 3.36 8.22 31.46
N GLU A 208 3.45 7.54 32.60
CA GLU A 208 4.39 6.43 32.77
C GLU A 208 4.43 5.68 31.44
N GLN A 209 5.60 5.70 30.79
CA GLN A 209 5.81 4.95 29.58
C GLN A 209 5.48 3.49 29.94
N PRO A 210 4.46 2.89 29.32
CA PRO A 210 4.03 1.54 29.68
C PRO A 210 5.23 0.62 29.58
N SER A 211 5.44 -0.24 30.57
CA SER A 211 6.65 -1.05 30.61
C SER A 211 6.71 -1.94 29.36
N THR A 212 7.92 -2.20 28.86
CA THR A 212 8.12 -2.99 27.63
C THR A 212 7.37 -4.32 27.66
N ILE A 213 7.30 -4.96 28.83
CA ILE A 213 6.57 -6.21 29.04
C ILE A 213 5.07 -6.02 28.81
N GLU A 214 4.49 -4.91 29.25
CA GLU A 214 3.07 -4.60 29.06
C GLU A 214 2.73 -4.49 27.58
N LYS A 215 3.56 -3.78 26.81
CA LYS A 215 3.42 -3.64 25.36
C LYS A 215 3.60 -4.96 24.62
N MET A 216 4.55 -5.81 25.03
CA MET A 216 4.70 -7.16 24.46
C MET A 216 3.49 -8.05 24.78
N LEU A 217 2.95 -7.99 25.99
CA LEU A 217 1.75 -8.74 26.35
C LEU A 217 0.53 -8.22 25.59
N ASP A 218 0.42 -6.91 25.36
CA ASP A 218 -0.63 -6.32 24.53
C ASP A 218 -0.51 -6.74 23.06
N LEU A 219 0.70 -6.89 22.53
CA LEU A 219 0.92 -7.45 21.20
C LEU A 219 0.29 -8.86 21.09
N VAL A 220 0.55 -9.74 22.07
CA VAL A 220 -0.02 -11.09 22.09
C VAL A 220 -1.55 -11.06 22.26
N ARG A 221 -2.08 -10.18 23.12
CA ARG A 221 -3.54 -10.01 23.28
C ARG A 221 -4.21 -9.54 22.00
N ASN A 222 -3.57 -8.63 21.26
CA ASN A 222 -4.08 -8.14 19.99
C ASN A 222 -3.92 -9.16 18.86
N LEU A 223 -2.92 -10.05 18.94
CA LEU A 223 -2.78 -11.18 18.01
C LEU A 223 -3.95 -12.17 18.12
N PHE A 224 -4.46 -12.40 19.32
CA PHE A 224 -5.59 -13.28 19.61
C PHE A 224 -6.79 -12.49 20.16
N PRO A 225 -7.49 -11.71 19.32
CA PRO A 225 -8.59 -10.88 19.79
C PRO A 225 -9.78 -11.72 20.27
N GLU A 226 -10.47 -11.22 21.30
CA GLU A 226 -11.71 -11.84 21.82
C GLU A 226 -12.87 -11.79 20.80
N ASN A 227 -12.83 -10.82 19.87
CA ASN A 227 -13.84 -10.65 18.84
C ASN A 227 -13.26 -9.96 17.58
N ILE A 228 -13.47 -10.58 16.41
CA ILE A 228 -12.96 -10.07 15.12
C ILE A 228 -13.70 -8.81 14.67
N ILE A 229 -15.02 -8.73 14.88
CA ILE A 229 -15.81 -7.54 14.53
C ILE A 229 -15.38 -6.36 15.39
N ARG A 230 -15.13 -6.56 16.70
CA ARG A 230 -14.57 -5.50 17.54
C ARG A 230 -13.18 -5.07 17.05
N SER A 231 -12.38 -6.01 16.57
CA SER A 231 -11.03 -5.74 16.06
C SER A 231 -11.00 -4.80 14.86
N THR A 232 -12.11 -4.65 14.13
CA THR A 232 -12.18 -3.70 13.00
C THR A 232 -12.28 -2.23 13.46
N ILE A 233 -12.62 -1.98 14.72
CA ILE A 233 -12.85 -0.64 15.28
C ILE A 233 -11.92 -0.36 16.45
N GLN A 234 -11.60 -1.39 17.24
CA GLN A 234 -10.94 -1.25 18.54
C GLN A 234 -9.82 -2.26 18.74
N GLN A 235 -8.82 -1.85 19.52
CA GLN A 235 -7.72 -2.69 19.96
C GLN A 235 -7.62 -2.68 21.49
N VAL A 236 -6.93 -3.67 22.04
CA VAL A 236 -6.73 -3.81 23.48
C VAL A 236 -5.45 -3.11 23.90
N GLU A 237 -5.56 -2.21 24.86
CA GLU A 237 -4.43 -1.67 25.62
C GLU A 237 -4.59 -2.03 27.10
N SER A 238 -3.50 -2.44 27.75
CA SER A 238 -3.52 -2.74 29.17
C SER A 238 -2.97 -1.58 29.98
N LYS A 239 -3.68 -1.23 31.06
CA LYS A 239 -3.12 -0.42 32.14
C LYS A 239 -2.86 -1.31 33.35
N TYR A 240 -1.67 -1.18 33.91
CA TYR A 240 -1.29 -1.87 35.13
C TYR A 240 -1.19 -0.84 36.26
N ASN A 241 -1.94 -1.06 37.32
CA ASN A 241 -1.87 -0.22 38.50
C ASN A 241 -1.11 -0.97 39.58
N ILE A 242 0.17 -0.63 39.73
CA ILE A 242 1.07 -1.26 40.71
C ILE A 242 0.58 -1.00 42.15
N SER A 243 -0.21 0.04 42.37
CA SER A 243 -0.67 0.48 43.69
C SER A 243 -1.95 -0.22 44.17
N ASP A 244 -2.71 -0.88 43.29
CA ASP A 244 -3.98 -1.53 43.62
C ASP A 244 -3.91 -3.05 43.40
N THR A 245 -3.74 -3.80 44.50
CA THR A 245 -3.65 -5.27 44.46
C THR A 245 -4.96 -5.96 44.04
N LYS A 246 -6.10 -5.26 44.03
CA LYS A 246 -7.40 -5.80 43.59
C LYS A 246 -7.67 -5.56 42.10
N LYS A 247 -7.09 -4.51 41.51
CA LYS A 247 -7.19 -4.18 40.07
C LYS A 247 -5.79 -3.95 39.46
N PHE A 248 -4.93 -4.95 39.61
CA PHE A 248 -3.57 -4.94 39.07
C PHE A 248 -3.55 -4.76 37.55
N HIS A 249 -4.54 -5.30 36.84
CA HIS A 249 -4.65 -5.24 35.38
C HIS A 249 -6.05 -4.76 34.97
N THR A 250 -6.09 -3.73 34.12
CA THR A 250 -7.33 -3.30 33.46
C THR A 250 -7.13 -3.33 31.96
N LYS A 251 -7.94 -4.12 31.26
CA LYS A 251 -8.06 -4.07 29.80
C LYS A 251 -8.86 -2.83 29.42
N LEU A 252 -8.28 -1.99 28.57
CA LEU A 252 -8.95 -0.87 27.94
C LEU A 252 -9.12 -1.17 26.45
N TYR A 253 -10.25 -0.76 25.92
CA TYR A 253 -10.49 -0.75 24.48
C TYR A 253 -10.24 0.65 23.98
N VAL A 254 -9.31 0.78 23.05
CA VAL A 254 -8.96 2.04 22.39
C VAL A 254 -9.50 2.00 20.98
N ASP A 255 -10.11 3.11 20.53
CA ASP A 255 -10.73 3.25 19.21
C ASP A 255 -9.66 3.35 18.11
N GLN A 256 -9.03 2.22 17.82
CA GLN A 256 -8.09 2.00 16.74
C GLN A 256 -8.25 0.57 16.23
N MET A 257 -8.20 0.38 14.92
CA MET A 257 -8.34 -0.95 14.30
C MET A 257 -7.19 -1.87 14.74
N ASN A 258 -7.53 -3.04 15.30
CA ASN A 258 -6.58 -4.11 15.59
C ASN A 258 -6.28 -4.90 14.30
N VAL A 259 -5.42 -4.33 13.46
CA VAL A 259 -5.00 -4.93 12.19
C VAL A 259 -4.29 -6.26 12.41
N LEU A 260 -3.49 -6.38 13.48
CA LEU A 260 -2.74 -7.58 13.81
C LEU A 260 -3.64 -8.82 13.98
N GLY A 261 -4.69 -8.69 14.78
CA GLY A 261 -5.66 -9.76 14.99
C GLY A 261 -6.45 -10.11 13.72
N ILE A 262 -6.76 -9.11 12.89
CA ILE A 262 -7.42 -9.32 11.60
C ILE A 262 -6.52 -10.12 10.65
N ILE A 263 -5.24 -9.76 10.53
CA ILE A 263 -4.27 -10.47 9.70
C ILE A 263 -4.16 -11.93 10.16
N PHE A 264 -3.95 -12.17 11.46
CA PHE A 264 -3.82 -13.52 11.99
C PHE A 264 -5.06 -14.38 11.69
N PHE A 265 -6.25 -13.81 11.87
CA PHE A 265 -7.51 -14.46 11.54
C PHE A 265 -7.61 -14.76 10.03
N CYS A 266 -7.34 -13.79 9.16
CA CYS A 266 -7.38 -13.95 7.71
C CYS A 266 -6.36 -14.98 7.21
N ILE A 267 -5.16 -15.02 7.80
CA ILE A 267 -4.16 -16.05 7.50
C ILE A 267 -4.69 -17.42 7.86
N SER A 268 -5.23 -17.58 9.06
CA SER A 268 -5.80 -18.84 9.53
C SER A 268 -6.97 -19.29 8.64
N CYS A 269 -7.88 -18.39 8.29
CA CYS A 269 -8.99 -18.66 7.38
C CYS A 269 -8.51 -19.05 5.98
N GLY A 270 -7.58 -18.31 5.40
CA GLY A 270 -7.02 -18.60 4.07
C GLY A 270 -6.35 -19.96 4.00
N LEU A 271 -5.52 -20.31 5.00
CA LEU A 271 -4.87 -21.62 5.09
C LEU A 271 -5.88 -22.77 5.29
N ILE A 272 -6.89 -22.58 6.15
CA ILE A 272 -7.95 -23.58 6.35
C ILE A 272 -8.75 -23.77 5.06
N MET A 273 -9.13 -22.68 4.38
CA MET A 273 -9.86 -22.75 3.10
C MET A 273 -9.04 -23.47 2.03
N GLY A 274 -7.74 -23.18 1.91
CA GLY A 274 -6.84 -23.90 1.00
C GLY A 274 -6.72 -25.39 1.32
N SER A 275 -6.85 -25.79 2.59
CA SER A 275 -6.85 -27.20 3.00
C SER A 275 -8.16 -27.95 2.72
N LEU A 276 -9.29 -27.23 2.62
CA LEU A 276 -10.62 -27.82 2.42
C LEU A 276 -10.98 -28.02 0.94
N GLU A 277 -10.18 -27.45 0.02
CA GLU A 277 -10.23 -27.65 -1.43
C GLU A 277 -11.69 -27.52 -1.98
N ASP A 278 -12.22 -28.57 -2.60
CA ASP A 278 -13.52 -28.56 -3.30
C ASP A 278 -14.72 -28.20 -2.41
N LYS A 279 -14.64 -28.45 -1.09
CA LYS A 279 -15.77 -28.20 -0.17
C LYS A 279 -16.10 -26.71 -0.01
N VAL A 280 -15.11 -25.83 -0.23
CA VAL A 280 -15.23 -24.38 -0.02
C VAL A 280 -15.11 -23.58 -1.31
N LYS A 281 -15.06 -24.25 -2.47
CA LYS A 281 -14.90 -23.62 -3.78
C LYS A 281 -15.88 -22.45 -4.04
N PRO A 282 -17.19 -22.55 -3.73
CA PRO A 282 -18.11 -21.42 -3.92
C PRO A 282 -17.74 -20.18 -3.09
N ILE A 283 -17.19 -20.38 -1.89
CA ILE A 283 -16.75 -19.28 -1.01
C ILE A 283 -15.47 -18.66 -1.56
N VAL A 284 -14.51 -19.48 -1.99
CA VAL A 284 -13.26 -19.02 -2.61
C VAL A 284 -13.54 -18.14 -3.83
N GLU A 285 -14.47 -18.55 -4.70
CA GLU A 285 -14.87 -17.77 -5.88
C GLU A 285 -15.47 -16.41 -5.52
N ILE A 286 -16.27 -16.33 -4.45
CA ILE A 286 -16.79 -15.04 -3.93
C ILE A 286 -15.65 -14.15 -3.43
N ILE A 287 -14.69 -14.71 -2.67
CA ILE A 287 -13.56 -13.96 -2.14
C ILE A 287 -12.68 -13.41 -3.28
N LEU A 288 -12.43 -14.21 -4.32
CA LEU A 288 -11.70 -13.77 -5.51
C LEU A 288 -12.42 -12.62 -6.23
N ALA A 289 -13.75 -12.69 -6.37
CA ALA A 289 -14.53 -11.62 -6.98
C ALA A 289 -14.51 -10.33 -6.14
N LEU A 290 -14.59 -10.45 -4.81
CA LEU A 290 -14.48 -9.31 -3.89
C LEU A 290 -13.10 -8.65 -3.97
N ASP A 291 -12.03 -9.43 -4.06
CA ASP A 291 -10.67 -8.92 -4.20
C ASP A 291 -10.52 -8.05 -5.46
N LEU A 292 -11.06 -8.51 -6.59
CA LEU A 292 -11.08 -7.74 -7.84
C LEU A 292 -11.85 -6.41 -7.70
N ILE A 293 -13.01 -6.43 -7.03
CA ILE A 293 -13.82 -5.23 -6.78
C ILE A 293 -13.05 -4.22 -5.91
N ILE A 294 -12.42 -4.70 -4.84
CA ILE A 294 -11.67 -3.84 -3.90
C ILE A 294 -10.46 -3.23 -4.62
N ASN A 295 -9.71 -4.02 -5.39
CA ASN A 295 -8.60 -3.52 -6.20
C ASN A 295 -9.04 -2.45 -7.20
N LYS A 296 -10.24 -2.59 -7.79
CA LYS A 296 -10.80 -1.55 -8.66
C LYS A 296 -11.15 -0.27 -7.90
N ALA A 297 -11.70 -0.40 -6.68
CA ALA A 297 -12.00 0.74 -5.82
C ALA A 297 -10.73 1.51 -5.42
N VAL A 298 -9.64 0.79 -5.10
CA VAL A 298 -8.32 1.38 -4.84
C VAL A 298 -7.85 2.23 -6.02
N TYR A 299 -7.95 1.71 -7.25
CA TYR A 299 -7.53 2.46 -8.43
C TYR A 299 -8.29 3.79 -8.55
N ILE A 300 -9.60 3.80 -8.29
CA ILE A 300 -10.42 5.02 -8.32
C ILE A 300 -9.93 6.03 -7.28
N ILE A 301 -9.61 5.56 -6.06
CA ILE A 301 -9.03 6.41 -5.01
C ILE A 301 -7.67 6.96 -5.45
N MET A 302 -6.85 6.16 -6.12
CA MET A 302 -5.53 6.57 -6.61
C MET A 302 -5.60 7.70 -7.67
N LEU A 303 -6.68 7.80 -8.44
CA LEU A 303 -6.90 8.94 -9.35
C LEU A 303 -7.00 10.28 -8.62
N PHE A 304 -7.38 10.26 -7.34
CA PHE A 304 -7.42 11.45 -6.48
C PHE A 304 -6.04 11.81 -5.88
N SER A 305 -5.08 10.89 -5.93
CA SER A 305 -3.75 11.08 -5.32
C SER A 305 -2.98 12.32 -5.78
N PRO A 306 -3.02 12.80 -7.05
CA PRO A 306 -2.28 14.00 -7.43
C PRO A 306 -2.70 15.25 -6.65
N ILE A 307 -4.01 15.40 -6.39
CA ILE A 307 -4.57 16.54 -5.64
C ILE A 307 -4.36 16.33 -4.15
N GLY A 308 -4.65 15.12 -3.65
CA GLY A 308 -4.49 14.77 -2.24
C GLY A 308 -3.06 14.96 -1.76
N ILE A 309 -2.08 14.45 -2.51
CA ILE A 309 -0.66 14.56 -2.19
C ILE A 309 -0.18 16.02 -2.28
N ALA A 310 -0.59 16.76 -3.31
CA ALA A 310 -0.24 18.18 -3.43
C ALA A 310 -0.71 18.98 -2.21
N SER A 311 -1.96 18.76 -1.78
CA SER A 311 -2.58 19.38 -0.61
C SER A 311 -1.91 18.98 0.70
N LEU A 312 -1.61 17.69 0.91
CA LEU A 312 -0.88 17.19 2.08
C LEU A 312 0.50 17.83 2.22
N ILE A 313 1.26 17.89 1.11
CA ILE A 313 2.60 18.47 1.09
C ILE A 313 2.53 19.97 1.37
N ALA A 314 1.65 20.70 0.68
CA ALA A 314 1.49 22.14 0.87
C ALA A 314 1.09 22.46 2.31
N GLY A 315 0.09 21.76 2.86
CA GLY A 315 -0.35 21.91 4.24
C GLY A 315 0.76 21.66 5.24
N LYS A 316 1.51 20.56 5.07
CA LYS A 316 2.60 20.23 5.99
C LYS A 316 3.76 21.23 5.94
N LEU A 317 4.09 21.78 4.76
CA LEU A 317 5.11 22.81 4.62
C LEU A 317 4.74 24.12 5.33
N LEU A 318 3.44 24.42 5.46
CA LEU A 318 2.94 25.59 6.18
C LEU A 318 2.96 25.40 7.70
N GLU A 319 2.80 24.17 8.20
CA GLU A 319 2.85 23.86 9.63
C GLU A 319 4.28 23.79 10.21
N VAL A 320 5.31 23.58 9.37
CA VAL A 320 6.69 23.36 9.85
C VAL A 320 7.42 24.69 10.02
N ASP A 321 7.85 24.97 11.26
CA ASP A 321 8.57 26.20 11.63
C ASP A 321 10.01 26.28 11.05
N ASP A 322 10.74 25.16 11.01
CA ASP A 322 12.14 25.11 10.56
C ASP A 322 12.31 24.16 9.36
N LEU A 323 12.09 24.71 8.16
CA LEU A 323 12.14 23.96 6.91
C LEU A 323 13.52 23.34 6.68
N ILE A 324 14.59 24.13 6.79
CA ILE A 324 15.94 23.68 6.40
C ILE A 324 16.34 22.46 7.22
N ARG A 325 16.08 22.47 8.53
CA ARG A 325 16.41 21.35 9.41
C ARG A 325 15.52 20.15 9.18
N THR A 326 14.20 20.36 9.02
CA THR A 326 13.26 19.27 8.72
C THR A 326 13.60 18.58 7.40
N PHE A 327 13.96 19.35 6.36
CA PHE A 327 14.42 18.82 5.08
C PHE A 327 15.75 18.07 5.19
N GLN A 328 16.67 18.49 6.07
CA GLN A 328 17.91 17.76 6.33
C GLN A 328 17.63 16.39 6.99
N SER A 329 16.82 16.35 8.05
CA SER A 329 16.44 15.08 8.71
C SER A 329 15.70 14.16 7.73
N LEU A 330 14.75 14.72 6.98
CA LEU A 330 13.94 13.97 6.01
C LEU A 330 14.78 13.48 4.83
N GLY A 331 15.74 14.27 4.35
CA GLY A 331 16.70 13.86 3.33
C GLY A 331 17.58 12.70 3.80
N MET A 332 18.09 12.76 5.03
CA MET A 332 18.87 11.65 5.62
C MET A 332 18.02 10.40 5.82
N TYR A 333 16.75 10.56 6.17
CA TYR A 333 15.79 9.46 6.23
C TYR A 333 15.60 8.80 4.86
N VAL A 334 15.32 9.59 3.81
CA VAL A 334 15.18 9.10 2.42
C VAL A 334 16.44 8.33 2.00
N LEU A 335 17.62 8.89 2.25
CA LEU A 335 18.90 8.23 1.94
C LEU A 335 19.07 6.92 2.70
N THR A 336 18.69 6.88 3.98
CA THR A 336 18.77 5.66 4.81
C THR A 336 17.88 4.55 4.24
N VAL A 337 16.64 4.87 3.85
CA VAL A 337 15.74 3.90 3.23
C VAL A 337 16.28 3.42 1.88
N ILE A 338 16.68 4.34 1.01
CA ILE A 338 17.24 3.99 -0.32
C ILE A 338 18.46 3.09 -0.18
N LEU A 339 19.38 3.43 0.73
CA LEU A 339 20.55 2.63 1.01
C LEU A 339 20.17 1.23 1.51
N GLY A 340 19.21 1.15 2.43
CA GLY A 340 18.69 -0.13 2.93
C GLY A 340 18.09 -1.00 1.82
N LEU A 341 17.27 -0.42 0.95
CA LEU A 341 16.68 -1.12 -0.20
C LEU A 341 17.74 -1.65 -1.17
N ILE A 342 18.76 -0.84 -1.48
CA ILE A 342 19.89 -1.22 -2.35
C ILE A 342 20.69 -2.38 -1.72
N ILE A 343 21.05 -2.26 -0.44
CA ILE A 343 21.81 -3.30 0.27
C ILE A 343 20.97 -4.58 0.39
N HIS A 344 19.66 -4.46 0.60
CA HIS A 344 18.79 -5.62 0.69
C HIS A 344 18.72 -6.36 -0.65
N LEU A 345 18.48 -5.65 -1.75
CA LEU A 345 18.35 -6.24 -3.09
C LEU A 345 19.66 -6.85 -3.60
N PHE A 346 20.73 -6.05 -3.64
CA PHE A 346 22.01 -6.47 -4.23
C PHE A 346 22.93 -7.20 -3.25
N GLY A 347 22.68 -7.07 -1.95
CA GLY A 347 23.41 -7.77 -0.90
C GLY A 347 22.62 -8.98 -0.39
N THR A 348 21.56 -8.74 0.37
CA THR A 348 20.85 -9.78 1.13
C THR A 348 20.17 -10.82 0.22
N LEU A 349 19.26 -10.38 -0.66
CA LEU A 349 18.51 -11.26 -1.56
C LEU A 349 19.45 -11.96 -2.56
N SER A 350 20.40 -11.21 -3.13
CA SER A 350 21.41 -11.74 -4.05
C SER A 350 22.30 -12.80 -3.38
N LEU A 351 22.68 -12.61 -2.11
CA LEU A 351 23.45 -13.59 -1.34
C LEU A 351 22.64 -14.85 -1.06
N ILE A 352 21.37 -14.72 -0.65
CA ILE A 352 20.48 -15.87 -0.41
C ILE A 352 20.34 -16.70 -1.69
N TYR A 353 20.11 -16.04 -2.84
CA TYR A 353 20.03 -16.71 -4.12
C TYR A 353 21.34 -17.42 -4.49
N PHE A 354 22.49 -16.76 -4.32
CA PHE A 354 23.79 -17.34 -4.64
C PHE A 354 24.12 -18.54 -3.74
N LEU A 355 23.91 -18.43 -2.43
CA LEU A 355 24.18 -19.52 -1.48
C LEU A 355 23.32 -20.75 -1.76
N THR A 356 22.08 -20.54 -2.21
CA THR A 356 21.14 -21.63 -2.46
C THR A 356 21.34 -22.26 -3.83
N THR A 357 21.32 -21.45 -4.89
CA THR A 357 21.33 -21.93 -6.28
C THR A 357 22.74 -22.14 -6.84
N LYS A 358 23.76 -21.56 -6.19
CA LYS A 358 25.15 -21.47 -6.67
C LYS A 358 25.29 -20.85 -8.07
N LYS A 359 24.28 -20.09 -8.52
CA LYS A 359 24.25 -19.36 -9.78
C LYS A 359 24.44 -17.86 -9.54
N ASN A 360 24.89 -17.14 -10.57
CA ASN A 360 25.10 -15.69 -10.48
C ASN A 360 23.75 -14.93 -10.33
N PRO A 361 23.50 -14.26 -9.18
CA PRO A 361 22.24 -13.54 -8.94
C PRO A 361 22.08 -12.31 -9.85
N PHE A 362 23.17 -11.64 -10.24
CA PHE A 362 23.09 -10.42 -11.05
C PHE A 362 22.62 -10.71 -12.47
N LYS A 363 22.93 -11.88 -13.03
CA LYS A 363 22.38 -12.32 -14.32
C LYS A 363 20.87 -12.55 -14.23
N PHE A 364 20.41 -13.12 -13.12
CA PHE A 364 18.99 -13.35 -12.86
C PHE A 364 18.22 -12.03 -12.65
N LEU A 365 18.79 -11.11 -11.86
CA LEU A 365 18.25 -9.75 -11.68
C LEU A 365 18.19 -8.98 -13.00
N HIS A 366 19.19 -9.13 -13.87
CA HIS A 366 19.17 -8.48 -15.19
C HIS A 366 17.98 -8.94 -16.04
N GLY A 367 17.61 -10.23 -15.98
CA GLY A 367 16.43 -10.75 -16.65
C GLY A 367 15.10 -10.19 -16.11
N LEU A 368 15.07 -9.71 -14.87
CA LEU A 368 13.92 -9.07 -14.22
C LEU A 368 13.86 -7.55 -14.41
N LEU A 369 14.85 -6.94 -15.06
CA LEU A 369 14.92 -5.49 -15.21
C LEU A 369 13.65 -4.85 -15.82
N PRO A 370 13.01 -5.43 -16.86
CA PRO A 370 11.76 -4.87 -17.39
C PRO A 370 10.61 -4.86 -16.37
N ALA A 371 10.53 -5.88 -15.51
CA ALA A 371 9.55 -5.94 -14.43
C ALA A 371 9.85 -4.90 -13.35
N ALA A 372 11.11 -4.74 -12.94
CA ALA A 372 11.54 -3.70 -12.01
C ALA A 372 11.23 -2.28 -12.51
N LEU A 373 11.48 -1.99 -13.80
CA LEU A 373 11.13 -0.70 -14.41
C LEU A 373 9.61 -0.47 -14.46
N THR A 374 8.85 -1.53 -14.70
CA THR A 374 7.38 -1.46 -14.65
C THR A 374 6.91 -1.15 -13.23
N ALA A 375 7.39 -1.89 -12.23
CA ALA A 375 7.11 -1.67 -10.82
C ALA A 375 7.50 -0.27 -10.34
N LEU A 376 8.62 0.29 -10.83
CA LEU A 376 9.04 1.66 -10.53
C LEU A 376 8.03 2.68 -11.05
N GLY A 377 7.49 2.44 -12.24
CA GLY A 377 6.51 3.30 -12.89
C GLY A 377 5.13 3.21 -12.25
N THR A 378 4.66 2.00 -11.98
CA THR A 378 3.31 1.76 -11.44
C THR A 378 3.21 1.95 -9.94
N ALA A 379 4.33 1.79 -9.21
CA ALA A 379 4.38 1.67 -7.75
C ALA A 379 3.51 0.52 -7.18
N SER A 380 3.07 -0.43 -8.02
CA SER A 380 2.24 -1.56 -7.62
C SER A 380 2.86 -2.89 -8.04
N SER A 381 3.05 -3.79 -7.07
CA SER A 381 3.54 -5.15 -7.32
C SER A 381 2.53 -5.94 -8.13
N ALA A 382 1.23 -5.81 -7.82
CA ALA A 382 0.15 -6.47 -8.55
C ALA A 382 0.07 -6.00 -10.02
N ALA A 383 0.19 -4.70 -10.29
CA ALA A 383 0.18 -4.18 -11.66
C ALA A 383 1.40 -4.66 -12.49
N SER A 384 2.54 -4.87 -11.84
CA SER A 384 3.77 -5.36 -12.48
C SER A 384 3.79 -6.89 -12.69
N LEU A 385 2.84 -7.62 -12.12
CA LEU A 385 2.81 -9.08 -12.08
C LEU A 385 2.85 -9.73 -13.48
N PRO A 386 2.07 -9.28 -14.50
CA PRO A 386 2.12 -9.86 -15.85
C PRO A 386 3.48 -9.75 -16.52
N VAL A 387 4.18 -8.62 -16.34
CA VAL A 387 5.54 -8.41 -16.88
C VAL A 387 6.54 -9.28 -16.13
N THR A 388 6.35 -9.46 -14.82
CA THR A 388 7.20 -10.32 -13.98
C THR A 388 7.10 -11.78 -14.42
N PHE A 389 5.89 -12.27 -14.72
CA PHE A 389 5.68 -13.60 -15.32
C PHE A 389 6.51 -13.79 -16.59
N GLN A 390 6.38 -12.86 -17.54
CA GLN A 390 7.10 -12.94 -18.82
C GLN A 390 8.62 -12.90 -18.64
N CYS A 391 9.11 -12.07 -17.72
CA CYS A 391 10.54 -11.99 -17.44
C CYS A 391 11.08 -13.31 -16.85
N LEU A 392 10.34 -13.93 -15.92
CA LEU A 392 10.75 -15.20 -15.32
C LEU A 392 10.72 -16.36 -16.31
N GLU A 393 9.67 -16.49 -17.11
CA GLU A 393 9.49 -17.61 -18.03
C GLU A 393 10.39 -17.48 -19.27
N ASN A 394 10.49 -16.26 -19.85
CA ASN A 394 11.22 -16.06 -21.10
C ASN A 394 12.70 -15.70 -20.90
N ASN A 395 13.04 -14.89 -19.89
CA ASN A 395 14.42 -14.41 -19.72
C ASN A 395 15.20 -15.30 -18.75
N ASN A 396 14.57 -15.70 -17.64
CA ASN A 396 15.21 -16.51 -16.60
C ASN A 396 14.90 -18.01 -16.69
N HIS A 397 13.98 -18.41 -17.57
CA HIS A 397 13.57 -19.79 -17.82
C HIS A 397 13.11 -20.55 -16.57
N VAL A 398 12.43 -19.86 -15.67
CA VAL A 398 11.82 -20.47 -14.49
C VAL A 398 10.59 -21.28 -14.91
N ASN A 399 10.40 -22.44 -14.30
CA ASN A 399 9.24 -23.30 -14.53
C ASN A 399 7.92 -22.50 -14.30
N PRO A 400 7.03 -22.41 -15.32
CA PRO A 400 5.76 -21.70 -15.22
C PRO A 400 4.87 -22.16 -14.06
N LEU A 401 4.99 -23.41 -13.62
CA LEU A 401 4.23 -23.93 -12.47
C LEU A 401 4.63 -23.26 -11.17
N ILE A 402 5.91 -22.91 -11.04
CA ILE A 402 6.46 -22.25 -9.87
C ILE A 402 6.14 -20.77 -9.93
N SER A 403 6.39 -20.10 -11.05
CA SER A 403 6.07 -18.68 -11.20
C SER A 403 4.59 -18.41 -10.91
N LYS A 404 3.67 -19.21 -11.48
CA LYS A 404 2.21 -19.06 -11.33
C LYS A 404 1.68 -19.29 -9.93
N PHE A 405 2.45 -19.95 -9.09
CA PHE A 405 2.11 -20.17 -7.69
C PHE A 405 2.80 -19.14 -6.78
N VAL A 406 4.10 -18.96 -6.95
CA VAL A 406 4.95 -18.17 -6.05
C VAL A 406 4.66 -16.68 -6.20
N LEU A 407 4.59 -16.15 -7.42
CA LEU A 407 4.44 -14.70 -7.64
C LEU A 407 3.12 -14.12 -7.11
N PRO A 408 1.92 -14.69 -7.36
CA PRO A 408 0.69 -14.11 -6.84
C PRO A 408 0.63 -14.09 -5.31
N VAL A 409 1.22 -15.10 -4.66
CA VAL A 409 1.32 -15.19 -3.20
C VAL A 409 2.34 -14.19 -2.67
N GLY A 410 3.50 -14.09 -3.33
CA GLY A 410 4.58 -13.16 -2.99
C GLY A 410 4.14 -11.71 -3.10
N ALA A 411 3.42 -11.37 -4.17
CA ALA A 411 2.93 -10.01 -4.39
C ALA A 411 2.12 -9.47 -3.21
N THR A 412 1.43 -10.33 -2.45
CA THR A 412 0.64 -9.97 -1.26
C THR A 412 1.41 -10.15 0.04
N ILE A 413 2.20 -11.21 0.20
CA ILE A 413 2.80 -11.60 1.49
C ILE A 413 4.23 -11.08 1.64
N ASN A 414 5.01 -11.07 0.56
CA ASN A 414 6.44 -10.82 0.58
C ASN A 414 6.76 -9.37 0.23
N MET A 415 6.68 -8.50 1.25
CA MET A 415 6.92 -7.06 1.09
C MET A 415 8.17 -6.59 1.82
N ASP A 416 9.33 -7.15 1.45
CA ASP A 416 10.63 -6.87 2.06
C ASP A 416 10.95 -5.36 2.14
N GLY A 417 10.73 -4.63 1.04
CA GLY A 417 10.96 -3.18 0.97
C GLY A 417 10.00 -2.39 1.85
N THR A 418 8.75 -2.84 1.99
CA THR A 418 7.76 -2.24 2.89
C THR A 418 8.16 -2.44 4.35
N ALA A 419 8.55 -3.66 4.72
CA ALA A 419 8.98 -3.99 6.08
C ALA A 419 10.23 -3.21 6.50
N LEU A 420 11.23 -3.11 5.61
CA LEU A 420 12.43 -2.32 5.84
C LEU A 420 12.09 -0.84 6.04
N TYR A 421 11.27 -0.29 5.15
CA TYR A 421 10.82 1.10 5.23
C TYR A 421 10.10 1.37 6.55
N GLU A 422 9.17 0.51 6.96
CA GLU A 422 8.37 0.67 8.17
C GLU A 422 9.23 0.66 9.44
N ALA A 423 10.22 -0.23 9.48
CA ALA A 423 11.19 -0.29 10.57
C ALA A 423 12.04 0.98 10.63
N VAL A 424 12.54 1.47 9.49
CA VAL A 424 13.33 2.71 9.43
C VAL A 424 12.49 3.92 9.80
N ALA A 425 11.27 4.01 9.27
CA ALA A 425 10.33 5.11 9.47
C ALA A 425 9.91 5.23 10.95
N SER A 426 9.65 4.12 11.62
CA SER A 426 9.16 4.13 13.01
C SER A 426 10.25 4.57 13.98
N ILE A 427 11.47 4.10 13.76
CA ILE A 427 12.63 4.52 14.54
C ILE A 427 13.01 5.96 14.22
N PHE A 428 12.91 6.40 12.96
CA PHE A 428 13.11 7.78 12.56
C PHE A 428 12.14 8.74 13.27
N ILE A 429 10.84 8.39 13.32
CA ILE A 429 9.84 9.18 14.05
C ILE A 429 10.15 9.21 15.56
N ALA A 430 10.58 8.10 16.14
CA ALA A 430 11.02 8.08 17.53
C ALA A 430 12.17 9.07 17.77
N GLN A 431 13.18 9.05 16.90
CA GLN A 431 14.33 9.96 16.96
C GLN A 431 13.91 11.43 16.80
N LEU A 432 13.01 11.74 15.86
CA LEU A 432 12.50 13.10 15.67
C LEU A 432 11.79 13.66 16.91
N ASN A 433 11.10 12.80 17.65
CA ASN A 433 10.40 13.16 18.88
C ASN A 433 11.32 13.11 20.13
N GLY A 434 12.63 12.87 19.95
CA GLY A 434 13.58 12.73 21.06
C GLY A 434 13.36 11.49 21.92
N ILE A 435 12.61 10.50 21.43
CA ILE A 435 12.29 9.27 22.13
C ILE A 435 13.34 8.21 21.80
N THR A 436 14.09 7.80 22.81
CA THR A 436 15.04 6.69 22.68
C THR A 436 14.33 5.35 22.87
N LEU A 437 14.31 4.53 21.81
CA LEU A 437 13.73 3.19 21.88
C LEU A 437 14.67 2.23 22.62
N ASN A 438 14.14 1.49 23.58
CA ASN A 438 14.86 0.42 24.25
C ASN A 438 14.90 -0.87 23.41
N PHE A 439 15.72 -1.84 23.81
CA PHE A 439 15.90 -3.10 23.07
C PHE A 439 14.58 -3.84 22.83
N GLY A 440 13.70 -3.91 23.82
CA GLY A 440 12.43 -4.62 23.64
C GLY A 440 11.45 -3.85 22.74
N GLN A 441 11.47 -2.52 22.72
CA GLN A 441 10.73 -1.73 21.73
C GLN A 441 11.26 -1.97 20.32
N LEU A 442 12.57 -2.13 20.12
CA LEU A 442 13.14 -2.50 18.82
C LEU A 442 12.69 -3.90 18.37
N VAL A 443 12.61 -4.86 19.29
CA VAL A 443 12.06 -6.20 19.00
C VAL A 443 10.58 -6.09 18.64
N THR A 444 9.79 -5.28 19.36
CA THR A 444 8.40 -5.01 19.02
C THR A 444 8.28 -4.43 17.61
N VAL A 445 9.05 -3.38 17.27
CA VAL A 445 9.11 -2.82 15.91
C VAL A 445 9.40 -3.91 14.89
N SER A 446 10.38 -4.77 15.17
CA SER A 446 10.79 -5.82 14.24
C SER A 446 9.66 -6.80 13.93
N ILE A 447 8.96 -7.27 14.96
CA ILE A 447 7.85 -8.22 14.81
C ILE A 447 6.67 -7.52 14.13
N THR A 448 6.29 -6.34 14.61
CA THR A 448 5.14 -5.60 14.07
C THR A 448 5.38 -5.20 12.62
N ALA A 449 6.58 -4.77 12.22
CA ALA A 449 6.91 -4.42 10.84
C ALA A 449 6.87 -5.64 9.92
N THR A 450 7.37 -6.80 10.38
CA THR A 450 7.29 -8.05 9.59
C THR A 450 5.83 -8.45 9.35
N MET A 451 4.99 -8.36 10.38
CA MET A 451 3.57 -8.70 10.29
C MET A 451 2.76 -7.68 9.50
N ALA A 452 3.08 -6.39 9.67
CA ALA A 452 2.49 -5.29 8.94
C ALA A 452 2.77 -5.39 7.45
N ALA A 453 3.99 -5.76 7.06
CA ALA A 453 4.38 -5.98 5.67
C ALA A 453 3.60 -7.12 4.99
N ILE A 454 3.32 -8.24 5.70
CA ILE A 454 2.46 -9.32 5.19
C ILE A 454 1.02 -8.84 4.96
N GLY A 455 0.56 -7.91 5.80
CA GLY A 455 -0.76 -7.33 5.69
C GLY A 455 -0.85 -6.10 4.81
N ALA A 456 0.27 -5.57 4.31
CA ALA A 456 0.25 -4.43 3.42
C ALA A 456 -0.24 -4.90 2.05
N ALA A 457 -1.09 -4.11 1.41
CA ALA A 457 -1.63 -4.47 0.12
C ALA A 457 -0.68 -4.08 -1.02
N SER A 458 -0.75 -4.78 -2.14
CA SER A 458 0.16 -4.66 -3.29
C SER A 458 -0.12 -3.43 -4.16
N ILE A 459 -0.56 -2.35 -3.54
CA ILE A 459 -1.05 -1.12 -4.14
C ILE A 459 -0.18 0.05 -3.68
N PRO A 460 -0.17 1.16 -4.44
CA PRO A 460 0.63 2.31 -4.05
C PRO A 460 0.22 2.87 -2.70
N SER A 461 1.21 3.36 -1.94
CA SER A 461 1.02 4.01 -0.63
C SER A 461 0.44 3.11 0.48
N ALA A 462 0.33 1.79 0.29
CA ALA A 462 -0.16 0.87 1.31
C ALA A 462 0.70 0.88 2.59
N GLY A 463 2.03 1.08 2.46
CA GLY A 463 2.96 1.11 3.60
C GLY A 463 2.69 2.23 4.61
N LEU A 464 2.04 3.33 4.20
CA LEU A 464 1.71 4.45 5.09
C LEU A 464 0.57 4.11 6.05
N VAL A 465 -0.33 3.26 5.60
CA VAL A 465 -1.45 2.78 6.40
C VAL A 465 -0.94 1.87 7.52
N THR A 466 -0.12 0.90 7.16
CA THR A 466 0.42 -0.12 8.07
C THR A 466 1.43 0.47 9.04
N MET A 467 2.09 1.56 8.65
CA MET A 467 2.94 2.37 9.53
C MET A 467 2.23 2.90 10.77
N VAL A 468 0.95 3.29 10.67
CA VAL A 468 0.13 3.73 11.82
C VAL A 468 0.07 2.64 12.90
N MET A 469 -0.10 1.39 12.48
CA MET A 469 -0.14 0.23 13.38
C MET A 469 1.14 0.13 14.21
N ILE A 470 2.29 0.30 13.57
CA ILE A 470 3.60 0.16 14.21
C ILE A 470 3.80 1.28 15.21
N LEU A 471 3.51 2.54 14.84
CA LEU A 471 3.62 3.69 15.74
C LEU A 471 2.74 3.51 16.98
N THR A 472 1.50 3.10 16.80
CA THR A 472 0.59 2.75 17.90
C THR A 472 1.16 1.64 18.79
N ALA A 473 1.71 0.57 18.21
CA ALA A 473 2.24 -0.57 18.96
C ALA A 473 3.38 -0.18 19.89
N ILE A 474 4.21 0.79 19.48
CA ILE A 474 5.30 1.34 20.31
C ILE A 474 4.92 2.60 21.10
N GLY A 475 3.68 3.09 20.96
CA GLY A 475 3.16 4.24 21.70
C GLY A 475 3.62 5.59 21.18
N LEU A 476 3.98 5.70 19.89
CA LEU A 476 4.36 6.95 19.25
C LEU A 476 3.14 7.69 18.65
N PRO A 477 3.20 9.04 18.60
CA PRO A 477 2.14 9.85 18.00
C PRO A 477 2.04 9.61 16.49
N VAL A 478 0.84 9.22 16.05
CA VAL A 478 0.56 8.87 14.65
C VAL A 478 0.65 10.10 13.74
N GLU A 479 0.39 11.29 14.28
CA GLU A 479 0.44 12.56 13.55
C GLU A 479 1.84 12.87 12.99
N SER A 480 2.88 12.28 13.61
CA SER A 480 4.27 12.40 13.13
C SER A 480 4.50 11.68 11.80
N ALA A 481 3.63 10.72 11.43
CA ALA A 481 3.71 10.02 10.13
C ALA A 481 3.44 10.96 8.94
N ASN A 482 2.75 12.08 9.17
CA ASN A 482 2.43 13.05 8.11
C ASN A 482 3.67 13.65 7.44
N LEU A 483 4.81 13.72 8.14
CA LEU A 483 6.07 14.17 7.57
C LEU A 483 6.61 13.20 6.51
N ILE A 484 6.35 11.91 6.67
CA ILE A 484 6.83 10.87 5.76
C ILE A 484 6.00 10.87 4.46
N LEU A 485 4.72 11.24 4.51
CA LEU A 485 3.84 11.34 3.35
C LEU A 485 4.45 12.16 2.21
N ALA A 486 5.18 13.22 2.55
CA ALA A 486 5.77 14.13 1.57
C ALA A 486 6.85 13.49 0.68
N VAL A 487 7.50 12.43 1.17
CA VAL A 487 8.57 11.71 0.46
C VAL A 487 8.18 10.29 0.08
N ASP A 488 7.05 9.79 0.58
CA ASP A 488 6.62 8.41 0.35
C ASP A 488 6.40 8.11 -1.13
N TRP A 489 5.92 9.07 -1.92
CA TRP A 489 5.70 8.89 -3.36
C TRP A 489 6.94 8.40 -4.14
N LEU A 490 8.15 8.74 -3.66
CA LEU A 490 9.43 8.29 -4.21
C LEU A 490 9.83 6.95 -3.62
N LEU A 491 9.81 6.86 -2.29
CA LEU A 491 10.23 5.65 -1.57
C LEU A 491 9.35 4.45 -1.94
N ASP A 492 8.05 4.65 -2.07
CA ASP A 492 7.06 3.64 -2.48
C ASP A 492 7.47 2.90 -3.75
N ARG A 493 7.93 3.64 -4.75
CA ARG A 493 8.36 3.08 -6.04
C ARG A 493 9.55 2.16 -5.88
N LEU A 494 10.52 2.59 -5.09
CA LEU A 494 11.71 1.81 -4.83
C LEU A 494 11.39 0.58 -3.96
N ARG A 495 10.48 0.71 -2.99
CA ARG A 495 9.96 -0.43 -2.21
C ARG A 495 9.31 -1.45 -3.14
N THR A 496 8.42 -1.02 -4.02
CA THR A 496 7.74 -1.88 -4.98
C THR A 496 8.73 -2.59 -5.90
N CYS A 497 9.76 -1.89 -6.40
CA CYS A 497 10.82 -2.53 -7.17
C CYS A 497 11.52 -3.65 -6.40
N VAL A 498 11.88 -3.42 -5.13
CA VAL A 498 12.54 -4.43 -4.30
C VAL A 498 11.60 -5.60 -4.02
N ASN A 499 10.33 -5.36 -3.71
CA ASN A 499 9.33 -6.41 -3.48
C ASN A 499 9.20 -7.32 -4.72
N VAL A 500 8.99 -6.73 -5.90
CA VAL A 500 8.83 -7.47 -7.17
C VAL A 500 10.09 -8.26 -7.53
N MET A 501 11.27 -7.67 -7.35
CA MET A 501 12.52 -8.39 -7.59
C MET A 501 12.76 -9.49 -6.55
N GLY A 502 12.36 -9.28 -5.29
CA GLY A 502 12.39 -10.27 -4.21
C GLY A 502 11.53 -11.48 -4.51
N ASP A 503 10.32 -11.28 -5.03
CA ASP A 503 9.42 -12.35 -5.48
C ASP A 503 10.00 -13.12 -6.66
N GLY A 504 10.59 -12.40 -7.61
CA GLY A 504 11.27 -13.01 -8.76
C GLY A 504 12.44 -13.89 -8.33
N ILE A 505 13.30 -13.41 -7.42
CA ILE A 505 14.38 -14.20 -6.81
C ILE A 505 13.80 -15.40 -6.05
N GLY A 506 12.70 -15.20 -5.32
CA GLY A 506 11.97 -16.24 -4.60
C GLY A 506 11.55 -17.39 -5.51
N CYS A 507 11.08 -17.08 -6.72
CA CYS A 507 10.75 -18.11 -7.71
C CYS A 507 11.97 -18.97 -8.08
N GLY A 508 13.14 -18.36 -8.30
CA GLY A 508 14.37 -19.11 -8.59
C GLY A 508 14.92 -19.88 -7.38
N PHE A 509 14.72 -19.36 -6.16
CA PHE A 509 15.04 -20.06 -4.90
C PHE A 509 14.17 -21.31 -4.74
N VAL A 510 12.85 -21.15 -4.88
CA VAL A 510 11.87 -22.23 -4.74
C VAL A 510 12.06 -23.28 -5.84
N GLU A 511 12.33 -22.87 -7.08
CA GLU A 511 12.64 -23.78 -8.18
C GLU A 511 13.82 -24.70 -7.87
N HIS A 512 14.92 -24.13 -7.37
CA HIS A 512 16.09 -24.92 -7.05
C HIS A 512 15.85 -25.94 -5.93
N LEU A 513 15.10 -25.56 -4.89
CA LEU A 513 14.85 -26.41 -3.72
C LEU A 513 13.75 -27.44 -3.94
N SER A 514 12.70 -27.08 -4.67
CA SER A 514 11.55 -27.95 -4.91
C SER A 514 11.86 -29.06 -5.91
N LYS A 515 12.89 -28.89 -6.77
CA LYS A 515 13.29 -29.87 -7.81
C LYS A 515 12.11 -30.37 -8.65
N VAL A 516 11.13 -29.51 -8.91
CA VAL A 516 9.94 -29.86 -9.70
C VAL A 516 10.40 -30.23 -11.11
N GLU A 517 10.05 -31.43 -11.56
CA GLU A 517 10.39 -31.88 -12.91
C GLU A 517 9.64 -31.05 -13.96
N PRO A 518 10.24 -30.71 -15.12
CA PRO A 518 9.61 -29.87 -16.15
C PRO A 518 8.27 -30.39 -16.69
N ASN A 519 7.94 -31.68 -16.46
CA ASN A 519 6.79 -32.37 -17.03
C ASN A 519 5.69 -32.73 -15.99
N GLU A 520 5.84 -32.38 -14.71
CA GLU A 520 4.76 -32.57 -13.74
C GLU A 520 3.67 -31.53 -13.96
N ILE A 521 2.62 -31.87 -14.70
CA ILE A 521 1.44 -31.02 -14.84
C ILE A 521 0.77 -30.94 -13.46
N MET A 522 1.03 -29.86 -12.71
CA MET A 522 0.23 -29.54 -11.53
C MET A 522 -1.21 -29.41 -12.02
N GLY A 523 -2.13 -30.20 -11.44
CA GLY A 523 -3.53 -30.18 -11.83
C GLY A 523 -4.02 -28.74 -11.90
N GLN A 524 -4.54 -28.34 -13.06
CA GLN A 524 -4.83 -26.97 -13.46
C GLN A 524 -5.17 -26.08 -12.25
N LEU A 525 -4.21 -25.25 -11.83
CA LEU A 525 -4.53 -24.07 -11.04
C LEU A 525 -5.57 -23.28 -11.83
N PRO A 526 -6.65 -22.79 -11.21
CA PRO A 526 -7.67 -22.00 -11.88
C PRO A 526 -7.13 -20.58 -12.16
N THR A 527 -5.99 -20.45 -12.83
CA THR A 527 -5.42 -19.17 -13.24
C THR A 527 -5.97 -18.67 -14.57
N THR A 528 -6.85 -19.46 -15.19
CA THR A 528 -7.71 -18.98 -16.29
C THR A 528 -9.06 -19.63 -16.13
N ILE A 529 -10.08 -18.84 -15.84
CA ILE A 529 -11.47 -19.22 -16.13
C ILE A 529 -11.55 -19.38 -17.65
N LYS A 530 -11.25 -20.57 -18.17
CA LYS A 530 -11.70 -20.97 -19.50
C LYS A 530 -13.19 -21.27 -19.34
N VAL A 531 -14.02 -20.26 -19.53
CA VAL A 531 -15.45 -20.48 -19.80
C VAL A 531 -15.50 -21.30 -21.07
N ASP A 532 -15.82 -22.60 -20.95
CA ASP A 532 -16.15 -23.43 -22.10
C ASP A 532 -17.50 -22.95 -22.65
N PRO A 533 -17.55 -22.36 -23.86
CA PRO A 533 -18.81 -21.85 -24.43
C PRO A 533 -19.83 -22.97 -24.70
N SER A 534 -19.42 -24.24 -24.66
CA SER A 534 -20.30 -25.38 -24.90
C SER A 534 -21.16 -25.75 -23.69
N GLU A 535 -20.75 -25.41 -22.46
CA GLU A 535 -21.56 -25.64 -21.25
C GLU A 535 -22.79 -24.72 -21.15
N PHE A 536 -22.77 -23.56 -21.82
CA PHE A 536 -23.92 -22.65 -21.88
C PHE A 536 -24.87 -22.91 -23.05
N LYS A 537 -24.47 -23.69 -24.06
CA LYS A 537 -25.34 -24.03 -25.20
C LYS A 537 -26.30 -25.18 -24.91
N ASN A 538 -25.94 -26.13 -24.05
CA ASN A 538 -26.75 -27.33 -23.84
C ASN A 538 -27.88 -27.18 -22.80
N LYS A 539 -28.06 -26.00 -22.18
CA LYS A 539 -29.17 -25.72 -21.24
C LYS A 539 -30.26 -24.81 -21.79
N SER A 540 -30.11 -24.25 -22.99
CA SER A 540 -31.17 -23.44 -23.64
C SER A 540 -32.14 -24.26 -24.50
N ASP A 541 -31.83 -25.52 -24.83
CA ASP A 541 -32.65 -26.35 -25.73
C ASP A 541 -33.51 -27.42 -25.00
N VAL A 542 -33.50 -27.48 -23.67
CA VAL A 542 -34.28 -28.47 -22.89
C VAL A 542 -35.59 -27.90 -22.33
N SER A 543 -35.85 -26.59 -22.42
CA SER A 543 -37.07 -25.97 -21.88
C SER A 543 -38.14 -25.62 -22.93
N GLN A 544 -38.06 -26.12 -24.16
CA GLN A 544 -39.07 -25.89 -25.21
C GLN A 544 -39.79 -27.14 -25.74
N ASN A 545 -39.51 -28.34 -25.22
CA ASN A 545 -40.25 -29.56 -25.58
C ASN A 545 -40.73 -30.32 -24.34
N ALA A 546 -41.76 -29.79 -23.67
CA ALA A 546 -42.63 -30.56 -22.79
C ALA A 546 -43.98 -29.83 -22.60
N THR A 547 -44.74 -29.70 -23.69
CA THR A 547 -46.21 -29.59 -23.65
C THR A 547 -46.80 -30.99 -23.63
N LEU A 548 -47.34 -31.40 -22.47
CA LEU A 548 -48.62 -32.09 -22.22
C LEU A 548 -48.67 -32.61 -20.79
#